data_AF-A0A329Z9G4-F1
#
_entry.id   AF-A0A329Z9G4-F1
#
_cell.length_a   1.000
_cell.length_b   1.000
_cell.length_c   1.000
_cell.angle_alpha   90.00
_cell.angle_beta   90.00
_cell.angle_gamma   90.00
#
_symmetry.space_group_name_H-M   'P 1'
#
loop_
_entity.id
_entity.type
_entity.pdbx_description
1 polymer ?
#
loop_
_entity_poly.entity_id
_entity_poly.type
_entity_poly.pdbx_seq_one_letter_code
_entity_poly.pdbx_strand_id
1 'polypeptide(L)'
;MKILILILTFSFIYAQQDVIEKSTIKQDINQEQNIIRDIESFIKNRFLQSYKDYNIQINDISVTPAMDINLNKMKIDKIIFDDRLLKRDSGNFEVHLYHNEKRQRVFFTFNINATIDALSASNNIKTNEVITNNNSQITQIPITKTMQIPALPNILNEYSAKSFIPNGAVIIPSKIMPKILIQKGDIVEVLYNNQNINISFNAKALESGSIGQIIKAENTQSGKIIDIEILNQETAKMK
;
A
#
# COMPACT_ATOMS: atom_id res chain seq x y z
N MET A 1 -11.87 46.73 -62.78
CA MET A 1 -12.22 45.33 -62.43
C MET A 1 -11.07 44.50 -61.81
N LYS A 2 -9.80 44.94 -61.84
CA LYS A 2 -8.67 44.19 -61.24
C LYS A 2 -8.43 44.43 -59.73
N ILE A 3 -8.87 45.56 -59.17
CA ILE A 3 -8.62 45.93 -57.76
C ILE A 3 -9.59 45.22 -56.80
N LEU A 4 -10.83 44.95 -57.22
CA LEU A 4 -11.85 44.32 -56.38
C LEU A 4 -11.58 42.82 -56.13
N ILE A 5 -10.97 42.13 -57.10
CA ILE A 5 -10.59 40.71 -56.98
C ILE A 5 -9.43 40.52 -55.98
N LEU A 6 -8.49 41.48 -55.93
CA LEU A 6 -7.31 41.39 -55.06
C LEU A 6 -7.67 41.49 -53.56
N ILE A 7 -8.63 42.36 -53.22
CA ILE A 7 -9.08 42.55 -51.82
C ILE A 7 -9.85 41.33 -51.33
N LEU A 8 -10.73 40.75 -52.17
CA LEU A 8 -11.46 39.52 -51.85
C LEU A 8 -10.53 38.31 -51.63
N THR A 9 -9.46 38.19 -52.43
CA THR A 9 -8.46 37.12 -52.22
C THR A 9 -7.64 37.30 -50.94
N PHE A 10 -7.30 38.54 -50.58
CA PHE A 10 -6.53 38.82 -49.36
C PHE A 10 -7.34 38.53 -48.09
N SER A 11 -8.62 38.91 -48.08
CA SER A 11 -9.53 38.59 -46.96
C SER A 11 -9.79 37.09 -46.83
N PHE A 12 -9.85 36.35 -47.95
CA PHE A 12 -10.04 34.90 -47.92
C PHE A 12 -8.79 34.16 -47.42
N ILE A 13 -7.59 34.60 -47.81
CA ILE A 13 -6.33 34.05 -47.32
C ILE A 13 -6.17 34.31 -45.82
N TYR A 14 -6.47 35.53 -45.34
CA TYR A 14 -6.39 35.86 -43.91
C TYR A 14 -7.39 35.02 -43.09
N ALA A 15 -8.62 34.88 -43.57
CA ALA A 15 -9.63 34.02 -42.93
C ALA A 15 -9.24 32.54 -42.94
N GLN A 16 -8.60 32.02 -43.99
CA GLN A 16 -8.06 30.66 -44.01
C GLN A 16 -6.92 30.49 -43.01
N GLN A 17 -6.04 31.49 -42.87
CA GLN A 17 -4.90 31.45 -41.96
C GLN A 17 -5.36 31.44 -40.48
N ASP A 18 -6.34 32.27 -40.12
CA ASP A 18 -6.95 32.29 -38.78
C ASP A 18 -7.64 30.97 -38.40
N VAL A 19 -8.30 30.31 -39.37
CA VAL A 19 -8.98 29.03 -39.15
C VAL A 19 -7.97 27.90 -38.96
N ILE A 20 -6.89 27.88 -39.75
CA ILE A 20 -5.81 26.89 -39.63
C ILE A 20 -5.09 27.04 -38.28
N GLU A 21 -4.78 28.27 -37.85
CA GLU A 21 -4.11 28.56 -36.57
C GLU A 21 -4.97 28.10 -35.38
N LYS A 22 -6.26 28.42 -35.36
CA LYS A 22 -7.20 27.94 -34.31
C LYS A 22 -7.34 26.42 -34.29
N SER A 23 -7.36 25.78 -35.46
CA SER A 23 -7.44 24.30 -35.53
C SER A 23 -6.16 23.62 -35.02
N THR A 24 -5.00 24.22 -35.29
CA THR A 24 -3.69 23.74 -34.86
C THR A 24 -3.54 23.90 -33.35
N ILE A 25 -3.87 25.07 -32.79
CA ILE A 25 -3.89 25.32 -31.34
C ILE A 25 -4.80 24.32 -30.62
N LYS A 26 -5.99 24.04 -31.17
CA LYS A 26 -6.93 23.08 -30.57
C LYS A 26 -6.39 21.63 -30.62
N GLN A 27 -5.71 21.23 -31.70
CA GLN A 27 -5.10 19.91 -31.81
C GLN A 27 -3.90 19.74 -30.86
N ASP A 28 -3.07 20.77 -30.75
CA ASP A 28 -1.92 20.82 -29.86
C ASP A 28 -2.37 20.72 -28.39
N ILE A 29 -3.30 21.57 -27.94
CA ILE A 29 -3.89 21.49 -26.59
C ILE A 29 -4.47 20.10 -26.30
N ASN A 30 -5.12 19.47 -27.28
CA ASN A 30 -5.67 18.13 -27.11
C ASN A 30 -4.58 17.06 -26.97
N GLN A 31 -3.45 17.19 -27.67
CA GLN A 31 -2.37 16.20 -27.61
C GLN A 31 -1.55 16.30 -26.32
N GLU A 32 -1.20 17.51 -25.87
CA GLU A 32 -0.56 17.71 -24.57
C GLU A 32 -1.42 17.14 -23.44
N GLN A 33 -2.72 17.45 -23.46
CA GLN A 33 -3.68 16.88 -22.50
C GLN A 33 -3.76 15.35 -22.59
N ASN A 34 -3.55 14.73 -23.76
CA ASN A 34 -3.55 13.28 -23.88
C ASN A 34 -2.31 12.64 -23.24
N ILE A 35 -1.11 13.22 -23.41
CA ILE A 35 0.11 12.71 -22.77
C ILE A 35 -0.03 12.77 -21.24
N ILE A 36 -0.51 13.89 -20.70
CA ILE A 36 -0.74 14.03 -19.26
C ILE A 36 -1.75 12.98 -18.77
N ARG A 37 -2.89 12.83 -19.44
CA ARG A 37 -3.91 11.82 -19.10
C ARG A 37 -3.38 10.40 -19.16
N ASP A 38 -2.53 10.07 -20.13
CA ASP A 38 -1.92 8.75 -20.26
C ASP A 38 -0.97 8.46 -19.08
N ILE A 39 -0.17 9.45 -18.68
CA ILE A 39 0.73 9.34 -17.53
C ILE A 39 -0.06 9.25 -16.22
N GLU A 40 -1.09 10.07 -16.04
CA GLU A 40 -2.01 10.00 -14.89
C GLU A 40 -2.67 8.63 -14.81
N SER A 41 -3.17 8.10 -15.93
CA SER A 41 -3.77 6.77 -16.00
C SER A 41 -2.77 5.67 -15.65
N PHE A 42 -1.54 5.78 -16.15
CA PHE A 42 -0.46 4.86 -15.80
C PHE A 42 -0.19 4.87 -14.28
N ILE A 43 0.01 6.03 -13.67
CA ILE A 43 0.29 6.15 -12.24
C ILE A 43 -0.90 5.68 -11.41
N LYS A 44 -2.11 6.08 -11.77
CA LYS A 44 -3.36 5.64 -11.12
C LYS A 44 -3.43 4.12 -11.07
N ASN A 45 -3.19 3.44 -12.19
CA ASN A 45 -3.20 1.97 -12.25
C ASN A 45 -2.12 1.34 -11.36
N ARG A 46 -0.94 1.96 -11.24
CA ARG A 46 0.12 1.48 -10.34
C ARG A 46 -0.30 1.56 -8.87
N PHE A 47 -0.94 2.66 -8.45
CA PHE A 47 -1.50 2.78 -7.10
C PHE A 47 -2.64 1.79 -6.85
N LEU A 48 -3.59 1.66 -7.78
CA LEU A 48 -4.69 0.68 -7.69
C LEU A 48 -4.17 -0.75 -7.52
N GLN A 49 -3.14 -1.12 -8.27
CA GLN A 49 -2.51 -2.43 -8.18
C GLN A 49 -1.77 -2.63 -6.85
N SER A 50 -1.00 -1.63 -6.41
CA SER A 50 -0.19 -1.71 -5.19
C SER A 50 -1.03 -1.76 -3.91
N TYR A 51 -2.21 -1.15 -3.91
CA TYR A 51 -3.10 -1.05 -2.75
C TYR A 51 -4.43 -1.79 -2.95
N LYS A 52 -4.47 -2.78 -3.84
CA LYS A 52 -5.67 -3.58 -4.15
C LYS A 52 -6.30 -4.23 -2.90
N ASP A 53 -5.47 -4.61 -1.92
CA ASP A 53 -5.91 -5.29 -0.70
C ASP A 53 -6.29 -4.30 0.42
N TYR A 54 -6.22 -3.00 0.14
CA TYR A 54 -6.52 -1.91 1.09
C TYR A 54 -7.67 -1.01 0.62
N ASN A 55 -8.50 -1.46 -0.33
CA ASN A 55 -9.68 -0.73 -0.81
C ASN A 55 -9.40 0.76 -1.12
N ILE A 56 -8.32 1.00 -1.88
CA ILE A 56 -7.85 2.35 -2.19
C ILE A 56 -8.91 3.20 -2.90
N GLN A 57 -9.05 4.44 -2.45
CA GLN A 57 -9.88 5.47 -3.06
C GLN A 57 -8.99 6.62 -3.52
N ILE A 58 -8.94 6.85 -4.82
CA ILE A 58 -8.16 7.95 -5.42
C ILE A 58 -9.13 9.08 -5.75
N ASN A 59 -9.06 10.16 -4.99
CA ASN A 59 -9.91 11.33 -5.15
C ASN A 59 -9.40 12.23 -6.29
N ASP A 60 -8.08 12.42 -6.35
CA ASP A 60 -7.44 13.26 -7.35
C ASP A 60 -6.03 12.75 -7.67
N ILE A 61 -5.60 12.97 -8.91
CA ILE A 61 -4.23 12.78 -9.35
C ILE A 61 -3.90 13.87 -10.36
N SER A 62 -2.76 14.52 -10.19
CA SER A 62 -2.25 15.51 -11.13
C SER A 62 -0.81 15.21 -11.49
N VAL A 63 -0.49 15.40 -12.77
CA VAL A 63 0.86 15.25 -13.30
C VAL A 63 1.24 16.51 -14.05
N THR A 64 2.42 17.06 -13.74
CA THR A 64 2.93 18.26 -14.41
C THR A 64 4.39 18.06 -14.81
N PRO A 65 4.83 18.57 -15.98
CA PRO A 65 6.25 18.67 -16.28
C PRO A 65 6.96 19.51 -15.20
N ALA A 66 8.16 19.09 -14.79
CA ALA A 66 8.96 19.82 -13.82
C ALA A 66 9.66 21.06 -14.41
N MET A 67 9.60 21.21 -15.74
CA MET A 67 10.12 22.35 -16.50
C MET A 67 9.13 22.73 -17.59
N ASP A 68 9.17 23.99 -18.02
CA ASP A 68 8.37 24.45 -19.16
C ASP A 68 8.86 23.74 -20.43
N ILE A 69 7.98 22.93 -21.02
CA ILE A 69 8.27 22.13 -22.20
C ILE A 69 7.02 22.00 -23.04
N ASN A 70 7.19 22.24 -24.34
CA ASN A 70 6.13 22.01 -25.30
C ASN A 70 5.99 20.50 -25.55
N LEU A 71 4.95 19.89 -24.99
CA LEU A 71 4.63 18.46 -25.18
C LEU A 71 3.89 18.18 -26.49
N ASN A 72 3.53 19.22 -27.24
CA ASN A 72 2.82 19.06 -28.51
C ASN A 72 3.65 18.24 -29.47
N LYS A 73 2.99 17.32 -30.18
CA LYS A 73 3.61 16.38 -31.13
C LYS A 73 4.57 15.35 -30.52
N MET A 74 4.80 15.38 -29.20
CA MET A 74 5.53 14.32 -28.51
C MET A 74 4.66 13.08 -28.33
N LYS A 75 5.30 11.94 -28.10
CA LYS A 75 4.66 10.68 -27.75
C LYS A 75 5.45 9.98 -26.65
N ILE A 76 4.77 9.21 -25.80
CA ILE A 76 5.41 8.47 -24.71
C ILE A 76 6.13 7.25 -25.29
N ASP A 77 7.44 7.16 -25.04
CA ASP A 77 8.25 5.96 -25.32
C ASP A 77 8.29 5.06 -24.08
N LYS A 78 8.58 5.66 -22.90
CA LYS A 78 8.70 4.93 -21.64
C LYS A 78 8.44 5.82 -20.44
N ILE A 79 7.76 5.28 -19.42
CA ILE A 79 7.61 5.93 -18.11
C ILE A 79 8.50 5.20 -17.10
N ILE A 80 9.44 5.92 -16.49
CA ILE A 80 10.33 5.43 -15.43
C ILE A 80 9.73 5.84 -14.08
N PHE A 81 8.93 4.95 -13.50
CA PHE A 81 8.27 5.16 -12.21
C PHE A 81 8.70 4.10 -11.19
N ASP A 82 9.40 4.55 -10.15
CA ASP A 82 9.94 3.70 -9.09
C ASP A 82 8.87 3.35 -8.05
N ASP A 83 8.78 2.08 -7.63
CA ASP A 83 7.78 1.63 -6.66
C ASP A 83 7.88 2.31 -5.28
N ARG A 84 9.03 2.89 -4.94
CA ARG A 84 9.18 3.73 -3.73
C ARG A 84 8.27 4.96 -3.77
N LEU A 85 7.89 5.44 -4.95
CA LEU A 85 6.95 6.54 -5.12
C LEU A 85 5.52 6.15 -4.76
N LEU A 86 5.17 4.87 -4.80
CA LEU A 86 3.84 4.37 -4.41
C LEU A 86 3.57 4.53 -2.91
N LYS A 87 4.60 4.77 -2.11
CA LYS A 87 4.48 5.04 -0.66
C LYS A 87 4.40 6.54 -0.35
N ARG A 88 4.13 7.38 -1.35
CA ARG A 88 4.16 8.84 -1.24
C ARG A 88 2.95 9.45 -1.95
N ASP A 89 2.53 10.59 -1.45
CA ASP A 89 1.50 11.48 -2.03
C ASP A 89 2.05 12.35 -3.17
N SER A 90 3.37 12.44 -3.30
CA SER A 90 4.02 13.27 -4.31
C SER A 90 5.44 12.77 -4.62
N GLY A 91 5.91 13.10 -5.82
CA GLY A 91 7.28 12.83 -6.21
C GLY A 91 7.61 13.16 -7.66
N ASN A 92 8.91 13.10 -7.96
CA ASN A 92 9.43 13.34 -9.29
C ASN A 92 9.79 12.01 -9.94
N PHE A 93 9.50 11.88 -11.23
CA PHE A 93 9.77 10.71 -12.03
C PHE A 93 10.13 11.11 -13.45
N GLU A 94 10.64 10.16 -14.22
CA GLU A 94 11.16 10.40 -15.55
C GLU A 94 10.26 9.80 -16.61
N VAL A 95 10.04 10.54 -17.69
CA VAL A 95 9.34 10.07 -18.88
C VAL A 95 10.25 10.29 -20.08
N HIS A 96 10.49 9.20 -20.83
CA HIS A 96 11.13 9.26 -22.13
C HIS A 96 10.05 9.58 -23.16
N LEU A 97 10.20 10.73 -23.80
CA LEU A 97 9.34 11.19 -24.88
C LEU A 97 10.09 11.07 -26.21
N TYR A 98 9.34 10.89 -27.29
CA TYR A 98 9.89 10.86 -28.64
C TYR A 98 9.16 11.83 -29.58
N HIS A 99 9.94 12.50 -30.43
CA HIS A 99 9.44 13.30 -31.54
C HIS A 99 10.49 13.31 -32.67
N ASN A 100 10.08 13.01 -33.92
CA ASN A 100 10.94 12.99 -35.11
C ASN A 100 12.29 12.25 -34.89
N GLU A 101 12.22 11.00 -34.46
CA GLU A 101 13.37 10.12 -34.19
C GLU A 101 14.34 10.59 -33.08
N LYS A 102 14.03 11.70 -32.41
CA LYS A 102 14.77 12.16 -31.24
C LYS A 102 14.04 11.76 -29.97
N ARG A 103 14.79 11.11 -29.07
CA ARG A 103 14.36 10.82 -27.71
C ARG A 103 14.77 11.94 -26.78
N GLN A 104 13.85 12.38 -25.95
CA GLN A 104 14.08 13.37 -24.91
C GLN A 104 13.66 12.81 -23.56
N ARG A 105 14.51 13.02 -22.57
CA ARG A 105 14.22 12.77 -21.16
C ARG A 105 13.54 13.99 -20.55
N VAL A 106 12.38 13.80 -19.94
CA VAL A 106 11.62 14.86 -19.28
C VAL A 106 11.24 14.40 -17.88
N PHE A 107 11.49 15.25 -16.89
CA PHE A 107 11.04 14.99 -15.52
C PHE A 107 9.64 15.53 -15.32
N PHE A 108 8.80 14.72 -14.67
CA PHE A 108 7.46 15.06 -14.27
C PHE A 108 7.35 14.97 -12.75
N THR A 109 6.46 15.79 -12.20
CA THR A 109 6.01 15.74 -10.82
C THR A 109 4.60 15.17 -10.80
N PHE A 110 4.31 14.28 -9.86
CA PHE A 110 2.92 13.89 -9.57
C PHE A 110 2.54 14.36 -8.17
N ASN A 111 1.23 14.62 -7.99
CA ASN A 111 0.57 14.68 -6.70
C ASN A 111 -0.66 13.78 -6.74
N ILE A 112 -0.93 13.06 -5.65
CA ILE A 112 -2.09 12.19 -5.52
C ILE A 112 -2.78 12.44 -4.18
N ASN A 113 -4.11 12.59 -4.23
CA ASN A 113 -4.95 12.56 -3.05
C ASN A 113 -5.67 11.21 -3.04
N ALA A 114 -5.21 10.29 -2.20
CA ALA A 114 -5.78 8.96 -2.07
C ALA A 114 -5.85 8.52 -0.61
N THR A 115 -6.89 7.76 -0.29
CA THR A 115 -7.09 7.11 1.00
C THR A 115 -7.09 5.60 0.84
N ILE A 116 -6.74 4.88 1.91
CA ILE A 116 -6.78 3.42 1.99
C ILE A 116 -7.46 3.01 3.29
N ASP A 117 -8.10 1.85 3.28
CA ASP A 117 -8.61 1.21 4.49
C ASP A 117 -7.45 0.64 5.31
N ALA A 118 -7.45 0.94 6.59
CA ALA A 118 -6.48 0.44 7.55
C ALA A 118 -7.20 -0.01 8.83
N LEU A 119 -6.73 -1.09 9.44
CA LEU A 119 -7.22 -1.51 10.73
C LEU A 119 -6.58 -0.62 11.82
N SER A 120 -7.42 0.06 12.59
CA SER A 120 -7.01 0.92 13.70
C SER A 120 -7.58 0.40 15.01
N ALA A 121 -6.84 0.59 16.10
CA ALA A 121 -7.30 0.20 17.42
C ALA A 121 -8.50 1.07 17.84
N SER A 122 -9.62 0.46 18.23
CA SER A 122 -10.80 1.18 18.77
C SER A 122 -10.73 1.36 20.29
N ASN A 123 -9.82 0.63 20.93
CA ASN A 123 -9.45 0.70 22.35
C ASN A 123 -7.95 0.42 22.48
N ASN A 124 -7.38 0.57 23.68
CA ASN A 124 -5.99 0.15 23.92
C ASN A 124 -5.86 -1.37 23.78
N ILE A 125 -4.93 -1.85 22.96
CA ILE A 125 -4.62 -3.28 22.77
C ILE A 125 -3.30 -3.57 23.50
N LYS A 126 -3.35 -4.44 24.51
CA LYS A 126 -2.19 -4.82 25.31
C LYS A 126 -1.28 -5.79 24.57
N THR A 127 -0.02 -5.87 24.99
CA THR A 127 0.89 -6.92 24.52
C THR A 127 0.26 -8.31 24.73
N ASN A 128 0.40 -9.19 23.73
CA ASN A 128 -0.17 -10.54 23.63
C ASN A 128 -1.69 -10.61 23.43
N GLU A 129 -2.40 -9.49 23.47
CA GLU A 129 -3.84 -9.46 23.24
C GLU A 129 -4.15 -9.73 21.77
N VAL A 130 -5.18 -10.55 21.51
CA VAL A 130 -5.63 -10.88 20.15
C VAL A 130 -6.32 -9.66 19.54
N ILE A 131 -6.01 -9.37 18.28
CA ILE A 131 -6.65 -8.29 17.52
C ILE A 131 -8.00 -8.81 17.00
N THR A 132 -9.08 -8.16 17.40
CA THR A 132 -10.46 -8.60 17.14
C THR A 132 -11.34 -7.42 16.72
N ASN A 133 -12.56 -7.69 16.24
CA ASN A 133 -13.53 -6.64 15.93
C ASN A 133 -13.97 -5.82 17.17
N ASN A 134 -13.71 -6.30 18.38
CA ASN A 134 -14.09 -5.60 19.62
C ASN A 134 -13.07 -4.54 20.03
N ASN A 135 -11.81 -4.69 19.62
CA ASN A 135 -10.71 -3.78 19.98
C ASN A 135 -10.07 -3.11 18.75
N SER A 136 -10.62 -3.34 17.55
CA SER A 136 -10.18 -2.70 16.32
C SER A 136 -11.35 -2.40 15.38
N GLN A 137 -11.12 -1.46 14.46
CA GLN A 137 -12.09 -1.02 13.47
C GLN A 137 -11.37 -0.60 12.18
N ILE A 138 -12.07 -0.69 11.06
CA ILE A 138 -11.55 -0.18 9.79
C ILE A 138 -11.71 1.35 9.76
N THR A 139 -10.62 2.04 9.44
CA THR A 139 -10.58 3.49 9.27
C THR A 139 -9.89 3.83 7.94
N GLN A 140 -10.35 4.87 7.27
CA GLN A 140 -9.67 5.41 6.11
C GLN A 140 -8.50 6.31 6.53
N ILE A 141 -7.33 6.07 5.97
CA ILE A 141 -6.15 6.90 6.18
C ILE A 141 -5.59 7.42 4.86
N PRO A 142 -5.03 8.64 4.80
CA PRO A 142 -4.43 9.16 3.59
C PRO A 142 -3.07 8.50 3.31
N ILE A 143 -2.79 8.23 2.03
CA ILE A 143 -1.43 7.92 1.59
C ILE A 143 -0.62 9.21 1.70
N THR A 144 0.42 9.19 2.52
CA THR A 144 1.33 10.34 2.72
C THR A 144 2.77 9.85 2.78
N LYS A 145 3.73 10.75 2.55
CA LYS A 145 5.16 10.42 2.62
C LYS A 145 5.60 9.80 3.96
N THR A 146 4.93 10.12 5.07
CA THR A 146 5.26 9.65 6.42
C THR A 146 4.43 8.44 6.86
N MET A 147 3.48 8.00 6.03
CA MET A 147 2.62 6.86 6.33
C MET A 147 3.46 5.58 6.46
N GLN A 148 3.25 4.85 7.55
CA GLN A 148 3.70 3.47 7.66
C GLN A 148 2.65 2.56 7.01
N ILE A 149 3.10 1.58 6.24
CA ILE A 149 2.18 0.63 5.59
C ILE A 149 1.40 -0.12 6.67
N PRO A 150 0.05 -0.06 6.66
CA PRO A 150 -0.77 -0.78 7.61
C PRO A 150 -0.63 -2.29 7.44
N ALA A 151 -0.90 -3.02 8.52
CA ALA A 151 -1.16 -4.46 8.41
C ALA A 151 -2.37 -4.68 7.48
N LEU A 152 -2.39 -5.81 6.78
CA LEU A 152 -3.53 -6.14 5.94
C LEU A 152 -4.82 -6.20 6.78
N PRO A 153 -5.97 -5.76 6.26
CA PRO A 153 -7.22 -5.79 7.02
C PRO A 153 -7.66 -7.18 7.48
N ASN A 154 -7.15 -8.25 6.86
CA ASN A 154 -7.53 -9.64 7.13
C ASN A 154 -6.80 -10.30 8.33
N ILE A 155 -6.15 -9.52 9.21
CA ILE A 155 -5.41 -10.05 10.37
C ILE A 155 -6.29 -10.38 11.59
N LEU A 156 -7.58 -10.04 11.54
CA LEU A 156 -8.51 -10.20 12.65
C LEU A 156 -8.57 -11.65 13.13
N ASN A 157 -8.46 -11.85 14.45
CA ASN A 157 -8.46 -13.14 15.15
C ASN A 157 -7.31 -14.10 14.84
N GLU A 158 -6.42 -13.75 13.90
CA GLU A 158 -5.25 -14.54 13.48
C GLU A 158 -3.92 -13.99 14.04
N TYR A 159 -3.96 -12.77 14.58
CA TYR A 159 -2.79 -12.08 15.10
C TYR A 159 -3.02 -11.50 16.50
N SER A 160 -1.94 -11.43 17.26
CA SER A 160 -1.87 -10.75 18.55
C SER A 160 -0.95 -9.52 18.46
N ALA A 161 -1.17 -8.56 19.35
CA ALA A 161 -0.28 -7.42 19.50
C ALA A 161 1.07 -7.87 20.07
N LYS A 162 2.15 -7.65 19.31
CA LYS A 162 3.53 -7.89 19.75
C LYS A 162 3.97 -6.88 20.81
N SER A 163 3.41 -5.67 20.76
CA SER A 163 3.63 -4.59 21.70
C SER A 163 2.36 -3.77 21.84
N PHE A 164 2.31 -2.92 22.88
CA PHE A 164 1.18 -2.05 23.14
C PHE A 164 0.78 -1.19 21.92
N ILE A 165 -0.52 -1.23 21.59
CA ILE A 165 -1.13 -0.41 20.54
C ILE A 165 -2.15 0.53 21.21
N PRO A 166 -1.90 1.86 21.22
CA PRO A 166 -2.83 2.80 21.82
C PRO A 166 -4.11 2.94 21.00
N ASN A 167 -5.20 3.33 21.64
CA ASN A 167 -6.47 3.68 20.97
C ASN A 167 -6.23 4.70 19.84
N GLY A 168 -6.87 4.48 18.69
CA GLY A 168 -6.79 5.31 17.50
C GLY A 168 -5.54 5.07 16.64
N ALA A 169 -4.57 4.28 17.09
CA ALA A 169 -3.40 3.98 16.28
C ALA A 169 -3.70 2.95 15.19
N VAL A 170 -3.15 3.21 14.00
CA VAL A 170 -3.12 2.25 12.90
C VAL A 170 -2.26 1.04 13.30
N ILE A 171 -2.80 -0.15 13.08
CA ILE A 171 -2.11 -1.40 13.30
C ILE A 171 -1.16 -1.66 12.13
N ILE A 172 0.12 -1.84 12.44
CA ILE A 172 1.20 -2.01 11.47
C ILE A 172 1.89 -3.37 11.66
N PRO A 173 2.52 -3.94 10.61
CA PRO A 173 3.12 -5.28 10.67
C PRO A 173 4.18 -5.45 11.77
N SER A 174 4.92 -4.39 12.10
CA SER A 174 5.97 -4.44 13.14
C SER A 174 5.41 -4.55 14.56
N LYS A 175 4.12 -4.27 14.77
CA LYS A 175 3.44 -4.34 16.07
C LYS A 175 2.60 -5.59 16.27
N ILE A 176 2.59 -6.52 15.31
CA ILE A 176 1.81 -7.75 15.40
C ILE A 176 2.71 -8.98 15.37
N MET A 177 2.17 -10.09 15.85
CA MET A 177 2.76 -11.41 15.80
C MET A 177 1.64 -12.44 15.61
N PRO A 178 1.96 -13.69 15.22
CA PRO A 178 0.95 -14.76 15.18
C PRO A 178 0.13 -14.81 16.47
N LYS A 179 -1.11 -15.28 16.35
CA LYS A 179 -2.04 -15.38 17.48
C LYS A 179 -1.41 -16.14 18.65
N ILE A 180 -1.35 -15.46 19.80
CA ILE A 180 -1.04 -16.09 21.07
C ILE A 180 -2.21 -17.00 21.46
N LEU A 181 -1.94 -18.30 21.59
CA LEU A 181 -2.92 -19.30 21.99
C LEU A 181 -2.82 -19.61 23.48
N ILE A 182 -1.60 -19.60 24.02
CA ILE A 182 -1.31 -19.87 25.43
C ILE A 182 -0.75 -18.60 26.06
N GLN A 183 -1.39 -18.14 27.14
CA GLN A 183 -0.92 -17.03 27.95
C GLN A 183 -0.01 -17.51 29.08
N LYS A 184 0.80 -16.58 29.62
CA LYS A 184 1.63 -16.88 30.78
C LYS A 184 0.73 -17.19 31.97
N GLY A 185 0.98 -18.34 32.60
CA GLY A 185 0.23 -18.82 33.76
C GLY A 185 -0.86 -19.83 33.42
N ASP A 186 -1.18 -20.03 32.15
CA ASP A 186 -2.14 -21.04 31.70
C ASP A 186 -1.62 -22.45 32.01
N ILE A 187 -2.55 -23.37 32.27
CA ILE A 187 -2.25 -24.79 32.41
C ILE A 187 -2.48 -25.45 31.06
N VAL A 188 -1.46 -26.17 30.59
CA VAL A 188 -1.49 -26.91 29.33
C VAL A 188 -1.20 -28.38 29.55
N GLU A 189 -1.85 -29.25 28.78
CA GLU A 189 -1.52 -30.66 28.72
C GLU A 189 -0.27 -30.84 27.84
N VAL A 190 0.79 -31.40 28.42
CA VAL A 190 2.04 -31.68 27.73
C VAL A 190 2.08 -33.15 27.36
N LEU A 191 2.21 -33.44 26.07
CA LEU A 191 2.36 -34.76 25.52
C LEU A 191 3.84 -35.07 25.30
N TYR A 192 4.30 -36.21 25.82
CA TYR A 192 5.62 -36.76 25.54
C TYR A 192 5.45 -38.17 24.97
N ASN A 193 5.98 -38.37 23.77
CA ASN A 193 5.98 -39.67 23.10
C ASN A 193 7.43 -40.09 22.82
N ASN A 194 7.80 -41.25 23.35
CA ASN A 194 9.05 -41.92 23.00
C ASN A 194 8.78 -43.40 22.68
N GLN A 195 8.66 -43.70 21.38
CA GLN A 195 8.50 -45.02 20.72
C GLN A 195 7.42 -45.94 21.33
N ASN A 196 7.58 -46.38 22.58
CA ASN A 196 6.67 -47.28 23.30
C ASN A 196 6.03 -46.64 24.55
N ILE A 197 6.35 -45.39 24.89
CA ILE A 197 5.86 -44.71 26.09
C ILE A 197 5.17 -43.40 25.68
N ASN A 198 3.89 -43.28 26.05
CA ASN A 198 3.13 -42.03 25.99
C ASN A 198 2.91 -41.53 27.40
N ILE A 199 3.40 -40.32 27.69
CA ILE A 199 3.19 -39.64 28.96
C ILE A 199 2.42 -38.36 28.67
N SER A 200 1.36 -38.10 29.43
CA SER A 200 0.75 -36.79 29.50
C SER A 200 0.77 -36.25 30.93
N PHE A 201 0.99 -34.95 31.07
CA PHE A 201 0.96 -34.27 32.36
C PHE A 201 0.64 -32.79 32.16
N ASN A 202 0.18 -32.15 33.23
CA ASN A 202 -0.11 -30.71 33.20
C ASN A 202 1.16 -29.90 33.49
N ALA A 203 1.35 -28.83 32.73
CA ALA A 203 2.39 -27.85 32.98
C ALA A 203 1.81 -26.44 32.96
N LYS A 204 2.35 -25.56 33.80
CA LYS A 204 2.02 -24.13 33.82
C LYS A 204 2.95 -23.38 32.87
N ALA A 205 2.41 -22.70 31.88
CA ALA A 205 3.17 -21.88 30.95
C ALA A 205 3.87 -20.72 31.69
N LEU A 206 5.19 -20.58 31.52
CA LEU A 206 5.98 -19.48 32.11
C LEU A 206 6.10 -18.30 31.14
N GLU A 207 5.84 -18.53 29.86
CA GLU A 207 5.86 -17.57 28.77
C GLU A 207 4.59 -17.74 27.93
N SER A 208 4.16 -16.66 27.27
CA SER A 208 3.07 -16.75 26.28
C SER A 208 3.62 -17.25 24.95
N GLY A 209 2.80 -17.97 24.19
CA GLY A 209 3.23 -18.44 22.89
C GLY A 209 2.11 -18.72 21.88
N SER A 210 2.55 -18.75 20.63
CA SER A 210 1.72 -19.10 19.46
C SER A 210 1.93 -20.55 19.06
N ILE A 211 1.07 -21.07 18.18
CA ILE A 211 1.25 -22.40 17.59
C ILE A 211 2.66 -22.61 17.02
N GLY A 212 3.26 -23.76 17.29
CA GLY A 212 4.63 -24.14 16.88
C GLY A 212 5.75 -23.43 17.65
N GLN A 213 5.45 -22.48 18.53
CA GLN A 213 6.46 -21.82 19.34
C GLN A 213 6.89 -22.71 20.50
N ILE A 214 8.19 -22.74 20.78
CA ILE A 214 8.74 -23.37 21.98
C ILE A 214 8.73 -22.35 23.12
N ILE A 215 8.08 -22.70 24.23
CA ILE A 215 8.03 -21.89 25.45
C ILE A 215 8.47 -22.70 26.67
N LYS A 216 8.86 -22.02 27.73
CA LYS A 216 9.12 -22.64 29.03
C LYS A 216 7.82 -22.90 29.78
N ALA A 217 7.70 -24.07 30.38
CA ALA A 217 6.59 -24.42 31.26
C ALA A 217 7.08 -25.20 32.49
N GLU A 218 6.36 -25.09 33.59
CA GLU A 218 6.66 -25.78 34.86
C GLU A 218 5.68 -26.95 35.04
N ASN A 219 6.19 -28.17 35.14
CA ASN A 219 5.36 -29.34 35.46
C ASN A 219 4.69 -29.14 36.84
N THR A 220 3.36 -29.23 36.90
CA THR A 220 2.59 -28.88 38.11
C THR A 220 2.73 -29.91 39.23
N GLN A 221 3.23 -31.11 38.95
CA GLN A 221 3.45 -32.17 39.93
C GLN A 221 4.89 -32.17 40.47
N SER A 222 5.89 -31.94 39.60
CA SER A 222 7.30 -32.07 39.96
C SER A 222 8.03 -30.72 40.13
N GLY A 223 7.44 -29.60 39.72
CA GLY A 223 8.07 -28.27 39.71
C GLY A 223 9.23 -28.12 38.71
N LYS A 224 9.40 -29.09 37.78
CA LYS A 224 10.50 -29.04 36.81
C LYS A 224 10.14 -28.11 35.66
N ILE A 225 11.08 -27.26 35.26
CA ILE A 225 10.96 -26.42 34.06
C ILE A 225 11.37 -27.25 32.84
N ILE A 226 10.51 -27.24 31.82
CA ILE A 226 10.68 -27.95 30.57
C ILE A 226 10.40 -27.01 29.39
N ASP A 227 10.97 -27.32 28.24
CA ASP A 227 10.64 -26.64 26.98
C ASP A 227 9.53 -27.43 26.27
N ILE A 228 8.46 -26.73 25.88
CA ILE A 228 7.29 -27.32 25.21
C ILE A 228 6.98 -26.57 23.92
N GLU A 229 6.64 -27.29 22.86
CA GLU A 229 6.16 -26.72 21.59
C GLU A 229 4.63 -26.70 21.58
N ILE A 230 4.03 -25.52 21.43
CA ILE A 230 2.57 -25.34 21.46
C ILE A 230 1.93 -25.98 20.24
N LEU A 231 0.92 -26.82 20.44
CA LEU A 231 0.17 -27.46 19.35
C LEU A 231 -1.17 -26.77 19.12
N ASN A 232 -1.89 -26.39 20.18
CA ASN A 232 -3.15 -25.65 20.12
C ASN A 232 -3.41 -24.90 21.46
N GLN A 233 -4.65 -24.50 21.72
CA GLN A 233 -5.04 -23.72 22.90
C GLN A 233 -4.95 -24.47 24.24
N GLU A 234 -4.79 -25.80 24.23
CA GLU A 234 -4.81 -26.61 25.45
C GLU A 234 -3.65 -27.61 25.51
N THR A 235 -3.03 -27.93 24.36
CA THR A 235 -2.03 -28.99 24.25
C THR A 235 -0.70 -28.48 23.71
N ALA A 236 0.37 -29.07 24.22
CA ALA A 236 1.73 -28.87 23.77
C ALA A 236 2.47 -30.23 23.75
N LYS A 237 3.61 -30.29 23.06
CA LYS A 237 4.51 -31.46 23.13
C LYS A 237 5.83 -31.08 23.78
N MET A 238 6.36 -31.96 24.60
CA MET A 238 7.69 -31.78 25.19
C MET A 238 8.77 -31.89 24.11
N LYS A 239 9.77 -31.00 24.17
CA LYS A 239 10.89 -30.99 23.21
C LYS A 239 12.14 -31.70 23.72
#